data_AF-A0A0E3R300-F1
#
_entry.id   AF-A0A0E3R300-F1
#
_cell.length_a   1.000
_cell.length_b   1.000
_cell.length_c   1.000
_cell.angle_alpha   90.00
_cell.angle_beta   90.00
_cell.angle_gamma   90.00
#
_symmetry.space_group_name_H-M   'P 1'
#
loop_
_entity.id
_entity.type
_entity.pdbx_description
1 polymer ?
#
loop_
_entity_poly.entity_id
_entity_poly.type
_entity_poly.pdbx_seq_one_letter_code
_entity_poly.pdbx_strand_id
1 'polypeptide(L)'
;MNKGNVLDLEHFSDTFNQVKSRLKKGSLIVFDKGANTKDNLNLILDAKMDYLTSMKLNSSDDKIIENFDLERAELIDSKKCIYGIKIVELSTIKYFYFSESLQKKQLEAKARTAMRKLQEEKEVQKAVITKKSSQKIQE
;
A
#
# COMPACT_ATOMS: atom_id res chain seq x y z
N MET A 1 -29.12 0.65 14.79
CA MET A 1 -28.72 0.86 13.38
C MET A 1 -27.39 1.59 13.37
N ASN A 2 -26.34 0.97 12.83
CA ASN A 2 -25.04 1.60 12.70
C ASN A 2 -25.14 2.76 11.69
N LYS A 3 -24.63 3.94 12.06
CA LYS A 3 -24.66 5.14 11.22
C LYS A 3 -23.83 4.90 9.95
N GLY A 4 -24.27 5.40 8.80
CA GLY A 4 -23.74 5.05 7.47
C GLY A 4 -22.32 5.54 7.11
N ASN A 5 -21.42 5.69 8.08
CA ASN A 5 -20.01 6.02 7.84
C ASN A 5 -19.13 5.63 9.05
N VAL A 6 -19.22 4.36 9.47
CA VAL A 6 -18.34 3.80 10.51
C VAL A 6 -17.06 3.32 9.84
N LEU A 7 -15.91 3.66 10.41
CA LEU A 7 -14.60 3.22 9.92
C LEU A 7 -14.55 1.69 9.89
N ASP A 8 -13.94 1.11 8.84
CA ASP A 8 -13.79 -0.34 8.67
C ASP A 8 -13.16 -1.04 9.89
N LEU A 9 -12.33 -0.31 10.63
CA LEU A 9 -11.71 -0.71 11.90
C LEU A 9 -12.74 -1.21 12.92
N GLU A 10 -13.85 -0.47 13.05
CA GLU A 10 -14.94 -0.77 13.99
C GLU A 10 -15.93 -1.76 13.38
N HIS A 11 -16.19 -1.65 12.08
CA HIS A 11 -17.15 -2.52 11.38
C HIS A 11 -16.68 -3.99 11.29
N PHE A 12 -15.37 -4.23 11.26
CA PHE A 12 -14.82 -5.58 11.17
C PHE A 12 -15.23 -6.44 12.38
N SER A 13 -15.07 -5.91 13.60
CA SER A 13 -15.41 -6.65 14.83
C SER A 13 -16.88 -7.04 14.85
N ASP A 14 -17.77 -6.10 14.52
CA ASP A 14 -19.21 -6.34 14.44
C ASP A 14 -19.53 -7.46 13.44
N THR A 15 -18.98 -7.37 12.24
CA THR A 15 -19.21 -8.34 11.17
C THR A 15 -18.66 -9.71 11.54
N PHE A 16 -17.42 -9.77 12.02
CA PHE A 16 -16.77 -11.01 12.42
C PHE A 16 -17.55 -11.71 13.55
N ASN A 17 -18.00 -10.96 14.55
CA ASN A 17 -18.78 -11.51 15.66
C ASN A 17 -20.14 -12.09 15.22
N GLN A 18 -20.76 -11.52 14.18
CA GLN A 18 -22.01 -12.07 13.62
C GLN A 18 -21.81 -13.40 12.89
N VAL A 19 -20.64 -13.60 12.26
CA VAL A 19 -20.39 -14.78 11.42
C VAL A 19 -19.55 -15.86 12.10
N LYS A 20 -18.74 -15.53 13.11
CA LYS A 20 -17.74 -16.44 13.70
C LYS A 20 -18.32 -17.75 14.22
N SER A 21 -19.55 -17.74 14.73
CA SER A 21 -20.23 -18.94 15.24
C SER A 21 -20.56 -19.96 14.13
N ARG A 22 -20.59 -19.51 12.86
CA ARG A 22 -20.84 -20.34 11.68
C ARG A 22 -19.55 -20.88 11.05
N LEU A 23 -18.39 -20.40 11.52
CA LEU A 23 -17.08 -20.78 10.98
C LEU A 23 -16.46 -21.90 11.82
N LYS A 24 -15.68 -22.77 11.17
CA LYS A 24 -14.95 -23.84 11.85
C LYS A 24 -13.66 -23.28 12.48
N LYS A 25 -13.22 -23.87 13.59
CA LYS A 25 -11.87 -23.62 14.11
C LYS A 25 -10.83 -23.98 13.04
N GLY A 26 -9.76 -23.20 12.95
CA GLY A 26 -8.75 -23.29 11.89
C GLY A 26 -9.19 -22.75 10.52
N SER A 27 -10.33 -22.04 10.45
CA SER A 27 -10.69 -21.32 9.21
C SER A 27 -9.72 -20.16 8.97
N LEU A 28 -9.41 -19.88 7.70
CA LEU A 28 -8.61 -18.73 7.29
C LEU A 28 -9.49 -17.52 7.01
N ILE A 29 -9.29 -16.44 7.75
CA ILE A 29 -10.02 -15.18 7.58
C ILE A 29 -9.20 -14.24 6.70
N VAL A 30 -9.73 -13.92 5.52
CA VAL A 30 -9.07 -13.01 4.55
C VAL A 30 -9.78 -11.67 4.56
N PHE A 31 -9.03 -10.59 4.79
CA PHE A 31 -9.61 -9.24 4.86
C PHE A 31 -8.63 -8.14 4.44
N ASP A 32 -9.17 -6.98 4.05
CA ASP A 32 -8.38 -5.85 3.57
C ASP A 32 -7.52 -5.20 4.68
N LYS A 33 -6.46 -4.47 4.29
CA LYS A 33 -5.56 -3.75 5.20
C LYS A 33 -6.29 -2.78 6.15
N GLY A 34 -7.47 -2.27 5.77
CA GLY A 34 -8.24 -1.33 6.57
C GLY A 34 -8.64 -1.87 7.95
N ALA A 35 -8.81 -3.18 8.09
CA ALA A 35 -9.18 -3.84 9.35
C ALA A 35 -7.98 -4.46 10.09
N ASN A 36 -6.75 -4.25 9.62
CA ASN A 36 -5.53 -4.83 10.20
C ASN A 36 -5.10 -4.09 11.48
N THR A 37 -5.80 -4.35 12.58
CA THR A 37 -5.47 -3.87 13.94
C THR A 37 -5.15 -5.03 14.86
N LYS A 38 -4.38 -4.76 15.92
CA LYS A 38 -4.08 -5.76 16.96
C LYS A 38 -5.36 -6.35 17.56
N ASP A 39 -6.36 -5.52 17.82
CA ASP A 39 -7.62 -5.97 18.42
C ASP A 39 -8.40 -6.90 17.48
N ASN A 40 -8.47 -6.59 16.19
CA ASN A 40 -9.12 -7.44 15.20
C ASN A 40 -8.37 -8.75 14.97
N LEU A 41 -7.02 -8.72 14.97
CA LEU A 41 -6.20 -9.93 14.88
C LEU A 41 -6.39 -10.83 16.10
N ASN A 42 -6.37 -10.26 17.30
CA ASN A 42 -6.62 -11.00 18.54
C ASN A 42 -8.01 -11.63 18.54
N LEU A 43 -9.03 -10.92 18.06
CA LEU A 43 -10.39 -11.45 17.95
C LEU A 43 -10.47 -12.73 17.09
N ILE A 44 -9.69 -12.80 16.01
CA ILE A 44 -9.61 -13.98 15.14
C ILE A 44 -8.84 -15.12 15.84
N LEU A 45 -7.70 -14.81 16.45
CA LEU A 45 -6.85 -15.78 17.14
C LEU A 45 -7.57 -16.39 18.34
N ASP A 46 -8.30 -15.59 19.13
CA ASP A 46 -9.11 -16.04 20.27
C ASP A 46 -10.24 -16.97 19.82
N ALA A 47 -10.78 -16.77 18.62
CA ALA A 47 -11.73 -17.68 17.98
C ALA A 47 -11.08 -18.97 17.45
N LYS A 48 -9.77 -19.16 17.64
CA LYS A 48 -8.95 -20.28 17.16
C LYS A 48 -9.00 -20.39 15.63
N MET A 49 -8.82 -19.27 14.94
CA MET A 49 -8.81 -19.15 13.49
C MET A 49 -7.50 -18.48 13.02
N ASP A 50 -7.18 -18.67 11.75
CA ASP A 50 -6.00 -18.06 11.10
C ASP A 50 -6.43 -16.83 10.30
N TYR A 51 -5.46 -15.99 9.91
CA TYR A 51 -5.75 -14.81 9.11
C TYR A 51 -4.76 -14.58 7.97
N LEU A 52 -5.26 -13.90 6.94
CA LEU A 52 -4.46 -13.34 5.86
C LEU A 52 -4.95 -11.92 5.57
N THR A 53 -4.07 -10.95 5.70
CA THR A 53 -4.38 -9.54 5.42
C THR A 53 -3.19 -8.84 4.79
N SER A 54 -3.49 -7.79 4.03
CA SER A 54 -2.45 -6.92 3.51
C SER A 54 -1.80 -6.13 4.66
N MET A 55 -0.47 -6.07 4.64
CA MET A 55 0.29 -5.34 5.65
C MET A 55 0.24 -3.84 5.42
N LYS A 56 0.15 -3.07 6.51
CA LYS A 56 0.48 -1.65 6.50
C LYS A 56 1.98 -1.51 6.75
N LEU A 57 2.70 -1.04 5.75
CA LEU A 57 4.15 -0.84 5.83
C LEU A 57 4.49 0.21 6.89
N ASN A 58 5.58 -0.04 7.61
CA ASN A 58 6.13 0.85 8.63
C ASN A 58 7.65 1.05 8.41
N SER A 59 8.27 1.93 9.20
CA SER A 59 9.68 2.29 9.03
C SER A 59 10.68 1.14 9.23
N SER A 60 10.30 0.06 9.91
CA SER A 60 11.15 -1.14 9.98
C SER A 60 11.09 -1.95 8.68
N ASP A 61 9.95 -1.94 7.99
CA ASP A 61 9.79 -2.59 6.69
C ASP A 61 10.56 -1.86 5.60
N ASP A 62 10.77 -0.54 5.72
CA ASP A 62 11.60 0.24 4.80
C ASP A 62 13.02 -0.33 4.69
N LYS A 63 13.61 -0.79 5.80
CA LYS A 63 14.93 -1.44 5.79
C LYS A 63 14.95 -2.76 5.02
N ILE A 64 13.84 -3.50 5.05
CA ILE A 64 13.70 -4.75 4.28
C ILE A 64 13.64 -4.41 2.80
N ILE A 65 12.90 -3.35 2.43
CA ILE A 65 12.77 -2.88 1.06
C ILE A 65 14.10 -2.30 0.54
N GLU A 66 14.84 -1.55 1.36
CA GLU A 66 16.15 -1.00 0.99
C GLU A 66 17.19 -2.09 0.71
N ASN A 67 17.17 -3.18 1.48
CA ASN A 67 18.06 -4.32 1.31
C ASN A 67 17.47 -5.41 0.40
N PHE A 68 16.39 -5.11 -0.34
CA PHE A 68 15.76 -6.05 -1.25
C PHE A 68 16.72 -6.41 -2.38
N ASP A 69 16.89 -7.71 -2.61
CA ASP A 69 17.79 -8.25 -3.63
C ASP A 69 17.02 -9.28 -4.48
N LEU A 70 16.98 -9.02 -5.79
CA LEU A 70 16.32 -9.86 -6.78
C LEU A 70 16.93 -11.26 -6.86
N GLU A 71 18.24 -11.40 -6.65
CA GLU A 71 18.92 -12.71 -6.71
C GLU A 71 18.57 -13.59 -5.53
N ARG A 72 18.23 -12.97 -4.39
CA ARG A 72 17.84 -13.67 -3.15
C ARG A 72 16.33 -13.89 -3.06
N ALA A 73 15.54 -13.23 -3.90
CA ALA A 73 14.10 -13.34 -3.91
C ALA A 73 13.64 -14.58 -4.69
N GLU A 74 12.56 -15.20 -4.22
CA GLU A 74 11.94 -16.33 -4.90
C GLU A 74 11.15 -15.83 -6.12
N LEU A 75 11.34 -16.45 -7.29
CA LEU A 75 10.53 -16.16 -8.46
C LEU A 75 9.15 -16.82 -8.32
N ILE A 76 8.12 -15.99 -8.11
CA ILE A 76 6.73 -16.45 -7.85
C ILE A 76 5.92 -16.59 -9.14
N ASP A 77 6.06 -15.63 -10.05
CA ASP A 77 5.39 -15.65 -11.36
C ASP A 77 6.33 -15.11 -12.43
N SER A 78 6.86 -16.01 -13.25
CA SER A 78 7.78 -15.68 -14.35
C SER A 78 7.13 -14.88 -15.47
N LYS A 79 5.82 -15.05 -15.72
CA LYS A 79 5.12 -14.30 -16.77
C LYS A 79 4.88 -12.85 -16.37
N LYS A 80 4.69 -12.60 -15.07
CA LYS A 80 4.44 -11.26 -14.52
C LYS A 80 5.68 -10.61 -13.91
N CYS A 81 6.82 -11.30 -13.94
CA CYS A 81 8.06 -10.92 -13.25
C CYS A 81 7.78 -10.54 -11.78
N ILE A 82 7.12 -11.43 -11.05
CA ILE A 82 6.81 -11.26 -9.63
C ILE A 82 7.78 -12.07 -8.79
N TYR A 83 8.42 -11.40 -7.86
CA TYR A 83 9.39 -11.94 -6.91
C TYR A 83 8.83 -11.83 -5.49
N GLY A 84 9.19 -12.77 -4.62
CA GLY A 84 8.69 -12.88 -3.26
C GLY A 84 9.80 -13.08 -2.24
N ILE A 85 9.66 -12.45 -1.07
CA ILE A 85 10.46 -12.76 0.11
C ILE A 85 9.52 -13.18 1.24
N LYS A 86 9.82 -14.33 1.85
CA LYS A 86 9.12 -14.85 3.03
C LYS A 86 9.95 -14.58 4.27
N ILE A 87 9.37 -13.87 5.24
CA ILE A 87 9.99 -13.58 6.53
C ILE A 87 9.15 -14.28 7.60
N VAL A 88 9.79 -15.21 8.32
CA VAL A 88 9.16 -15.96 9.39
C VAL A 88 9.50 -15.28 10.71
N GLU A 89 8.47 -14.83 11.42
CA GLU A 89 8.54 -14.34 12.79
C GLU A 89 7.96 -15.39 13.74
N LEU A 90 8.02 -15.16 15.05
CA LEU A 90 7.61 -16.13 16.08
C LEU A 90 6.16 -16.59 15.95
N SER A 91 5.25 -15.68 15.58
CA SER A 91 3.81 -15.95 15.50
C SER A 91 3.19 -15.58 14.15
N THR A 92 3.98 -15.02 13.25
CA THR A 92 3.51 -14.39 12.01
C THR A 92 4.46 -14.68 10.87
N ILE A 93 3.91 -14.79 9.66
CA ILE A 93 4.70 -14.88 8.44
C ILE A 93 4.36 -13.67 7.59
N LYS A 94 5.38 -12.92 7.21
CA LYS A 94 5.26 -11.77 6.32
C LYS A 94 5.74 -12.16 4.93
N TYR A 95 4.96 -11.76 3.93
CA TYR A 95 5.30 -11.96 2.53
C TYR A 95 5.43 -10.60 1.86
N PHE A 96 6.62 -10.32 1.33
CA PHE A 96 6.89 -9.15 0.52
C PHE A 96 6.91 -9.55 -0.94
N TYR A 97 6.14 -8.87 -1.77
CA TYR A 97 6.11 -9.11 -3.21
C TYR A 97 6.61 -7.90 -3.98
N PHE A 98 7.48 -8.14 -4.95
CA PHE A 98 8.00 -7.16 -5.87
C PHE A 98 7.55 -7.52 -7.29
N SER A 99 7.09 -6.52 -8.05
CA SER A 99 6.73 -6.70 -9.46
C SER A 99 7.46 -5.67 -10.32
N GLU A 100 8.33 -6.14 -11.20
CA GLU A 100 9.09 -5.28 -12.11
C GLU A 100 8.16 -4.48 -13.03
N SER A 101 7.14 -5.15 -13.56
CA SER A 101 6.17 -4.51 -14.46
C SER A 101 5.41 -3.37 -13.78
N LEU A 102 5.06 -3.54 -12.50
CA LEU A 102 4.41 -2.50 -11.72
C LEU A 102 5.37 -1.36 -11.38
N GLN A 103 6.60 -1.68 -10.98
CA GLN A 103 7.63 -0.69 -10.68
C GLN A 103 7.89 0.22 -11.89
N LYS A 104 8.09 -0.37 -13.08
CA LYS A 104 8.30 0.37 -14.32
C LYS A 104 7.14 1.32 -14.63
N LYS A 105 5.90 0.82 -14.57
CA LYS A 105 4.70 1.64 -14.77
C LYS A 105 4.61 2.81 -13.79
N GLN A 106 4.93 2.58 -12.52
CA GLN A 106 4.93 3.62 -11.49
C GLN A 106 6.02 4.67 -11.73
N LEU A 107 7.23 4.27 -12.12
CA LEU A 107 8.32 5.19 -12.46
C LEU A 107 7.97 6.06 -13.67
N GLU A 108 7.41 5.47 -14.72
CA GLU A 108 6.95 6.21 -15.90
C GLU A 108 5.85 7.23 -15.54
N ALA A 109 4.89 6.85 -14.69
CA ALA A 109 3.83 7.76 -14.24
C ALA A 109 4.39 8.93 -13.42
N LYS A 110 5.36 8.67 -12.54
CA LYS A 110 6.06 9.70 -11.77
C LYS A 110 6.85 10.64 -12.68
N ALA A 111 7.59 10.09 -13.66
CA ALA A 111 8.34 10.87 -14.64
C ALA A 111 7.43 11.80 -15.45
N ARG A 112 6.30 11.29 -15.96
CA ARG A 112 5.29 12.11 -16.68
C ARG A 112 4.76 13.25 -15.80
N THR A 113 4.46 12.96 -14.53
CA THR A 113 3.97 13.96 -13.59
C THR A 113 5.01 15.05 -13.32
N ALA A 114 6.28 14.66 -13.14
CA ALA A 114 7.37 15.60 -12.94
C ALA A 114 7.61 16.49 -14.17
N MET A 115 7.61 15.91 -15.38
CA MET A 115 7.75 16.67 -16.62
C MET A 115 6.62 17.68 -16.82
N ARG A 116 5.38 17.29 -16.51
CA ARG A 116 4.22 18.20 -16.58
C ARG A 116 4.40 19.40 -15.66
N LYS A 117 4.76 19.17 -14.39
CA LYS A 117 5.01 20.25 -13.42
C LYS A 117 6.14 21.18 -13.87
N LEU A 118 7.24 20.62 -14.39
CA LEU A 118 8.36 21.41 -14.91
C LEU A 118 7.94 22.29 -16.10
N GLN A 119 7.09 21.77 -16.98
CA GLN A 119 6.59 22.53 -18.12
C GLN A 119 5.66 23.67 -17.68
N GLU A 120 4.73 23.39 -16.76
CA GLU A 120 3.85 24.38 -16.15
C GLU A 120 4.66 25.51 -15.48
N GLU A 121 5.71 25.17 -14.72
CA GLU A 121 6.61 26.16 -14.10
C GLU A 121 7.35 27.02 -15.13
N LYS A 122 7.85 26.42 -16.23
CA LYS A 122 8.52 27.17 -17.31
C LYS A 122 7.56 28.13 -18.01
N GLU A 123 6.31 27.73 -18.22
CA GLU A 123 5.29 28.58 -18.82
C GLU A 123 4.93 29.76 -17.90
N VAL A 124 4.76 29.50 -16.60
CA VAL A 124 4.55 30.55 -15.60
C VAL A 124 5.74 31.52 -15.56
N GLN A 125 6.98 31.03 -15.54
CA GLN A 125 8.18 31.88 -15.56
C GLN A 125 8.24 32.77 -16.81
N LYS A 126 7.98 32.20 -17.99
CA LYS A 126 7.91 32.96 -19.24
C LYS A 126 6.85 34.06 -19.16
N ALA A 127 5.65 33.74 -18.69
CA ALA A 127 4.56 34.71 -18.55
C ALA A 127 4.93 35.86 -17.60
N VAL A 128 5.60 35.56 -16.48
CA VAL A 128 6.08 36.58 -15.52
C VAL A 128 7.14 37.49 -16.15
N ILE A 129 8.10 36.93 -16.88
CA ILE A 129 9.14 37.71 -17.56
C ILE A 129 8.54 38.64 -18.62
N THR A 130 7.65 38.13 -19.48
CA THR A 130 6.97 38.91 -20.52
C THR A 130 6.12 40.05 -19.94
N LYS A 131 5.49 39.83 -18.78
CA LYS A 131 4.72 40.86 -18.10
C LYS A 131 5.61 41.96 -17.52
N LYS A 132 6.76 41.60 -16.93
CA LYS A 132 7.75 42.57 -16.41
C LYS A 132 8.41 43.40 -17.50
N SER A 133 8.72 42.80 -18.67
CA SER A 133 9.31 43.55 -19.79
C SER A 133 8.33 44.54 -20.41
N SER A 134 7.04 44.22 -20.44
CA SER A 134 5.99 45.12 -20.96
C SER A 134 5.73 46.34 -20.06
N GLN A 135 5.92 46.20 -18.74
CA GLN A 135 5.75 47.31 -17.78
C GLN A 135 6.92 48.32 -17.82
N LYS A 136 8.12 47.91 -18.24
CA LYS A 136 9.29 48.79 -18.39
C LYS A 136 9.28 49.66 -19.64
N ILE A 137 8.38 49.42 -20.59
CA ILE A 137 8.28 50.17 -21.86
C ILE A 137 7.28 51.34 -21.74
N GLN A 138 6.59 51.46 -20.59
CA GLN A 138 5.58 52.50 -20.33
C GLN A 138 6.05 53.60 -19.35
N GLU A 139 7.33 53.64 -18.98
CA GLU A 139 7.99 54.73 -18.22
C GLU A 139 9.06 55.40 -19.10
#